data_AF-A0A2N6KLB8-F1
#
_entry.id   AF-A0A2N6KLB8-F1
#
_cell.length_a   1.000
_cell.length_b   1.000
_cell.length_c   1.000
_cell.angle_alpha   90.00
_cell.angle_beta   90.00
_cell.angle_gamma   90.00
#
_symmetry.space_group_name_H-M   'P 1'
#
loop_
_entity.id
_entity.type
_entity.pdbx_description
1 polymer ?
#
loop_
_entity_poly.entity_id
_entity_poly.type
_entity_poly.pdbx_seq_one_letter_code
_entity_poly.pdbx_strand_id
1 'polypeptide(L)'
;MKTGEKLAAGWLLTLGFMFLTLSVSAAIEKHKMVQYISPGIDAEAPDFRSREAYSALDLTTKQGLIFGIPTLALGGWLAIGLYRQSRQDKKALEQQINEHLQSTFYRMIQENNGHVTLLGFAMQSHLPAPVARQYLDEQAKVFNANYKISEEGGISYHFDL
;
A
#
# COMPACT_ATOMS: atom_id res chain seq x y z
N MET A 1 -2.07 -14.66 14.58
CA MET A 1 -3.30 -13.85 14.75
C MET A 1 -3.50 -12.75 13.68
N LYS A 2 -2.65 -12.64 12.62
CA LYS A 2 -2.62 -11.50 11.68
C LYS A 2 -3.68 -11.50 10.55
N THR A 3 -4.51 -12.53 10.43
CA THR A 3 -5.53 -12.66 9.34
C THR A 3 -6.85 -12.00 9.68
N GLY A 4 -7.28 -12.02 10.95
CA GLY A 4 -8.56 -11.43 11.38
C GLY A 4 -8.61 -9.91 11.18
N GLU A 5 -7.51 -9.20 11.48
CA GLU A 5 -7.42 -7.74 11.35
C GLU A 5 -7.50 -7.26 9.90
N LYS A 6 -6.89 -8.02 8.98
CA LYS A 6 -6.94 -7.72 7.53
C LYS A 6 -8.33 -7.90 6.95
N LEU A 7 -9.04 -8.94 7.40
CA LEU A 7 -10.42 -9.18 6.99
C LEU A 7 -11.33 -8.09 7.56
N ALA A 8 -11.22 -7.76 8.85
CA ALA A 8 -12.02 -6.72 9.47
C ALA A 8 -11.85 -5.35 8.80
N ALA A 9 -10.63 -4.96 8.45
CA ALA A 9 -10.36 -3.71 7.73
C ALA A 9 -11.04 -3.69 6.35
N GLY A 10 -10.97 -4.79 5.60
CA GLY A 10 -11.65 -4.92 4.31
C GLY A 10 -13.16 -4.83 4.42
N TRP A 11 -13.75 -5.51 5.41
CA TRP A 11 -15.19 -5.50 5.65
C TRP A 11 -15.71 -4.13 6.13
N LEU A 12 -14.97 -3.42 6.98
CA LEU A 12 -15.35 -2.09 7.44
C LEU A 12 -15.30 -1.05 6.31
N LEU A 13 -14.34 -1.17 5.40
CA LEU A 13 -14.23 -0.29 4.22
C LEU A 13 -15.38 -0.50 3.24
N THR A 14 -15.74 -1.75 2.95
CA THR A 14 -16.87 -2.05 2.06
C THR A 14 -18.20 -1.64 2.68
N LEU A 15 -18.39 -1.83 3.99
CA LEU A 15 -19.60 -1.42 4.70
C LEU A 15 -19.73 0.12 4.74
N GLY A 16 -18.64 0.82 5.07
CA GLY A 16 -18.61 2.29 5.08
C GLY A 16 -18.89 2.89 3.70
N PHE A 17 -18.36 2.29 2.64
CA PHE A 17 -18.67 2.68 1.26
C PHE A 17 -20.15 2.47 0.91
N MET A 18 -20.74 1.33 1.31
CA MET A 18 -22.16 1.06 1.08
C MET A 18 -23.09 2.08 1.78
N PHE A 19 -22.76 2.49 3.00
CA PHE A 19 -23.53 3.53 3.70
C PHE A 19 -23.41 4.90 3.04
N LEU A 20 -22.24 5.24 2.46
CA LEU A 20 -22.05 6.49 1.73
C LEU A 20 -22.79 6.52 0.39
N THR A 21 -22.81 5.43 -0.37
CA THR A 21 -23.55 5.38 -1.65
C THR A 21 -25.06 5.54 -1.46
N LEU A 22 -25.62 4.93 -0.41
CA LEU A 22 -27.03 5.13 -0.02
C LEU A 22 -27.32 6.59 0.38
N SER A 23 -26.40 7.23 1.12
CA SER A 23 -26.56 8.63 1.54
C SER A 23 -26.47 9.64 0.39
N VAL A 24 -25.62 9.38 -0.61
CA VAL A 24 -25.47 10.27 -1.79
C VAL A 24 -26.66 10.15 -2.74
N SER A 25 -27.23 8.94 -2.90
CA SER A 25 -28.41 8.73 -3.73
C SER A 25 -29.61 9.57 -3.25
N ALA A 26 -29.84 9.63 -1.94
CA ALA A 26 -30.91 10.44 -1.35
C ALA A 26 -30.70 11.96 -1.54
N ALA A 27 -29.44 12.43 -1.53
CA ALA A 27 -29.12 13.84 -1.73
C ALA A 27 -29.29 14.29 -3.19
N ILE A 28 -28.98 13.41 -4.16
CA ILE A 28 -29.15 13.69 -5.59
C ILE A 28 -30.65 13.72 -5.95
N GLU A 29 -31.46 12.87 -5.33
CA GLU A 29 -32.91 12.87 -5.51
C GLU A 29 -33.56 14.15 -4.94
N LYS A 30 -33.09 14.65 -3.79
CA LYS A 30 -33.48 15.96 -3.24
C LYS A 30 -33.23 17.10 -4.22
N HIS A 31 -32.07 17.11 -4.90
CA HIS A 31 -31.77 18.19 -5.84
C HIS A 31 -32.69 18.17 -7.06
N LYS A 32 -33.09 16.98 -7.54
CA LYS A 32 -34.05 16.80 -8.64
C LYS A 32 -35.49 17.15 -8.25
N MET A 33 -35.92 16.84 -7.03
CA MET A 33 -37.27 17.21 -6.54
C MET A 33 -37.40 18.71 -6.24
N VAL A 34 -36.35 19.35 -5.71
CA VAL A 34 -36.34 20.82 -5.50
C VAL A 34 -36.39 21.58 -6.83
N GLN A 35 -35.78 21.05 -7.90
CA GLN A 35 -35.81 21.69 -9.22
C GLN A 35 -37.17 21.56 -9.93
N TYR A 36 -38.02 20.63 -9.52
CA TYR A 36 -39.37 20.46 -10.07
C TYR A 36 -40.42 21.35 -9.38
N ILE A 37 -40.10 21.95 -8.23
CA ILE A 37 -41.00 22.84 -7.49
C ILE A 37 -40.47 24.27 -7.60
N SER A 38 -40.50 24.80 -8.82
CA SER A 38 -40.65 26.24 -9.03
C SER A 38 -41.92 26.43 -9.85
N PRO A 39 -43.12 26.41 -9.23
CA PRO A 39 -44.30 26.82 -9.93
C PRO A 39 -44.23 28.33 -10.08
N GLY A 40 -44.34 28.80 -11.31
CA GLY A 40 -44.81 30.15 -11.53
C GLY A 40 -46.14 30.32 -10.78
N ILE A 41 -46.20 31.40 -10.00
CA ILE A 41 -47.33 32.32 -9.88
C ILE A 41 -48.72 31.65 -9.83
N ASP A 42 -49.32 31.72 -8.64
CA ASP A 42 -50.75 31.54 -8.31
C ASP A 42 -51.21 30.13 -7.88
N ALA A 43 -51.32 29.89 -6.57
CA ALA A 43 -52.53 29.38 -5.92
C ALA A 43 -52.28 29.03 -4.45
N GLU A 44 -53.12 29.63 -3.60
CA GLU A 44 -53.24 29.45 -2.16
C GLU A 44 -53.70 28.02 -1.83
N ALA A 45 -52.88 27.22 -1.17
CA ALA A 45 -53.30 25.96 -0.54
C ALA A 45 -52.48 25.73 0.76
N PRO A 46 -53.13 25.33 1.87
CA PRO A 46 -52.50 25.38 3.18
C PRO A 46 -51.48 24.26 3.36
N ASP A 47 -50.35 24.66 3.94
CA ASP A 47 -49.11 23.94 4.17
C ASP A 47 -49.24 22.78 5.19
N PHE A 48 -49.98 21.72 4.82
CA PHE A 48 -50.19 20.56 5.71
C PHE A 48 -49.37 19.32 5.34
N ARG A 49 -48.70 19.27 4.18
CA ARG A 49 -47.89 18.10 3.76
C ARG A 49 -46.39 18.25 3.99
N SER A 50 -45.95 19.45 4.34
CA SER A 50 -44.53 19.82 4.43
C SER A 50 -43.92 19.62 5.80
N ARG A 51 -44.62 19.01 6.77
CA ARG A 51 -44.08 18.81 8.13
C ARG A 51 -43.53 17.41 8.37
N GLU A 52 -44.07 16.42 7.67
CA GLU A 52 -43.67 15.01 7.83
C GLU A 52 -42.39 14.65 7.04
N ALA A 53 -42.14 15.36 5.94
CA ALA A 53 -40.94 15.17 5.12
C ALA A 53 -39.65 15.67 5.80
N TYR A 54 -39.73 16.67 6.68
CA TYR A 54 -38.56 17.21 7.39
C TYR A 54 -38.22 16.40 8.65
N SER A 55 -39.22 15.78 9.29
CA SER A 55 -39.02 14.93 10.47
C SER A 55 -38.52 13.51 10.13
N ALA A 56 -38.91 12.95 8.99
CA ALA A 56 -38.37 11.67 8.50
C ALA A 56 -36.90 11.75 8.04
N LEU A 57 -36.48 12.95 7.60
CA LEU A 57 -35.13 13.20 7.09
C LEU A 57 -34.11 13.45 8.21
N ASP A 58 -34.52 14.07 9.31
CA ASP A 58 -33.64 14.34 10.45
C ASP A 58 -33.21 13.04 11.16
N LEU A 59 -34.07 12.01 11.17
CA LEU A 59 -33.73 10.70 11.73
C LEU A 59 -32.75 9.92 10.82
N THR A 60 -33.00 9.90 9.51
CA THR A 60 -32.23 9.09 8.55
C THR A 60 -30.85 9.72 8.23
N THR A 61 -30.78 11.05 8.14
CA THR A 61 -29.51 11.77 7.91
C THR A 61 -28.63 11.78 9.16
N LYS A 62 -29.20 11.80 10.37
CA LYS A 62 -28.42 11.63 11.62
C LYS A 62 -27.91 10.20 11.78
N GLN A 63 -28.68 9.19 11.39
CA GLN A 63 -28.30 7.78 11.52
C GLN A 63 -27.12 7.38 10.61
N GLY A 64 -27.07 7.88 9.37
CA GLY A 64 -25.96 7.59 8.45
C GLY A 64 -24.61 8.17 8.90
N LEU A 65 -24.62 9.39 9.44
CA LEU A 65 -23.39 10.06 9.89
C LEU A 65 -22.81 9.44 11.17
N ILE A 66 -23.67 9.01 12.11
CA ILE A 66 -23.26 8.45 13.42
C ILE A 66 -22.53 7.12 13.25
N PHE A 67 -22.93 6.28 12.29
CA PHE A 67 -22.27 4.99 12.07
C PHE A 67 -21.20 5.05 10.97
N GLY A 68 -21.33 5.90 9.95
CA GLY A 68 -20.39 5.96 8.83
C GLY A 68 -19.03 6.57 9.17
N ILE A 69 -19.01 7.69 9.90
CA ILE A 69 -17.75 8.39 10.19
C ILE A 69 -16.85 7.58 11.15
N PRO A 70 -17.36 7.01 12.27
CA PRO A 70 -16.51 6.23 13.17
C PRO A 70 -16.00 4.95 12.53
N THR A 71 -16.82 4.27 11.71
CA THR A 71 -16.40 3.03 11.03
C THR A 71 -15.34 3.28 9.97
N LEU A 72 -15.44 4.38 9.19
CA LEU A 72 -14.40 4.78 8.24
C LEU A 72 -13.12 5.24 8.92
N ALA A 73 -13.22 5.98 10.03
CA ALA A 73 -12.05 6.39 10.80
C ALA A 73 -11.31 5.17 11.36
N LEU A 74 -12.03 4.20 11.94
CA LEU A 74 -11.44 2.97 12.47
C LEU A 74 -10.88 2.08 11.35
N GLY A 75 -11.63 1.89 10.26
CA GLY A 75 -11.18 1.12 9.11
C GLY A 75 -9.95 1.73 8.43
N GLY A 76 -9.95 3.05 8.25
CA GLY A 76 -8.81 3.80 7.71
C GLY A 76 -7.58 3.72 8.62
N TRP A 77 -7.75 3.87 9.94
CA TRP A 77 -6.64 3.78 10.87
C TRP A 77 -6.02 2.39 10.93
N LEU A 78 -6.85 1.34 10.96
CA LEU A 78 -6.39 -0.05 10.88
C LEU A 78 -5.67 -0.35 9.56
N ALA A 79 -6.20 0.11 8.42
CA ALA A 79 -5.55 -0.08 7.12
C ALA A 79 -4.15 0.56 7.06
N ILE A 80 -4.01 1.78 7.59
CA ILE A 80 -2.70 2.47 7.67
C ILE A 80 -1.74 1.74 8.63
N GLY A 81 -2.23 1.29 9.78
CA GLY A 81 -1.46 0.51 10.75
C GLY A 81 -0.90 -0.78 10.13
N LEU A 82 -1.76 -1.56 9.46
CA LEU A 82 -1.38 -2.80 8.76
C LEU A 82 -0.39 -2.53 7.62
N TYR A 83 -0.55 -1.44 6.88
CA TYR A 83 0.38 -1.05 5.81
C TYR A 83 1.77 -0.70 6.37
N ARG A 84 1.84 0.06 7.47
CA ARG A 84 3.11 0.40 8.14
C ARG A 84 3.79 -0.84 8.71
N GLN A 85 3.05 -1.73 9.35
CA GLN A 85 3.59 -2.97 9.89
C GLN A 85 4.12 -3.90 8.79
N SER A 86 3.39 -4.03 7.67
CA SER A 86 3.88 -4.83 6.54
C SER A 86 5.16 -4.25 5.92
N ARG A 87 5.35 -2.93 5.94
CA ARG A 87 6.61 -2.29 5.51
C ARG A 87 7.73 -2.54 6.52
N GLN A 88 7.45 -2.54 7.81
CA GLN A 88 8.46 -2.82 8.85
C GLN A 88 8.93 -4.28 8.82
N ASP A 89 8.01 -5.24 8.72
CA ASP A 89 8.34 -6.67 8.61
C ASP A 89 9.20 -6.93 7.35
N LYS A 90 8.87 -6.28 6.23
CA LYS A 90 9.68 -6.36 4.99
C LYS A 90 11.05 -5.74 5.14
N LYS A 91 11.15 -4.56 5.77
CA LYS A 91 12.42 -3.87 6.01
C LYS A 91 13.36 -4.70 6.89
N ALA A 92 12.84 -5.30 7.97
CA ALA A 92 13.66 -6.13 8.85
C ALA A 92 14.20 -7.37 8.13
N LEU A 93 13.37 -8.02 7.30
CA LEU A 93 13.80 -9.16 6.49
C LEU A 93 14.81 -8.75 5.42
N GLU A 94 14.57 -7.63 4.72
CA GLU A 94 15.50 -7.08 3.72
C GLU A 94 16.83 -6.68 4.36
N GLN A 95 16.82 -6.12 5.57
CA GLN A 95 18.03 -5.79 6.32
C GLN A 95 18.84 -7.04 6.65
N GLN A 96 18.21 -8.09 7.17
CA GLN A 96 18.90 -9.35 7.48
C GLN A 96 19.53 -9.99 6.24
N ILE A 97 18.81 -9.99 5.12
CA ILE A 97 19.33 -10.51 3.84
C ILE A 97 20.51 -9.65 3.37
N ASN A 98 20.42 -8.34 3.49
CA ASN A 98 21.49 -7.42 3.08
C ASN A 98 22.75 -7.58 3.96
N GLU A 99 22.59 -7.64 5.29
CA GLU A 99 23.69 -7.91 6.22
C GLU A 99 24.39 -9.23 5.91
N HIS A 100 23.61 -10.29 5.64
CA HIS A 100 24.16 -11.59 5.24
C HIS A 100 24.94 -11.50 3.92
N LEU A 101 24.40 -10.80 2.94
CA LEU A 101 25.01 -10.63 1.63
C LEU A 101 26.30 -9.81 1.70
N GLN A 102 26.28 -8.73 2.47
CA GLN A 102 27.43 -7.86 2.72
C GLN A 102 28.54 -8.62 3.48
N SER A 103 28.18 -9.41 4.49
CA SER A 103 29.16 -10.23 5.21
C SER A 103 29.81 -11.29 4.30
N THR A 104 29.03 -11.92 3.42
CA THR A 104 29.53 -12.88 2.43
C THR A 104 30.44 -12.22 1.43
N PHE A 105 30.06 -11.04 0.93
CA PHE A 105 30.86 -10.25 0.01
C PHE A 105 32.23 -9.87 0.58
N TYR A 106 32.26 -9.29 1.78
CA TYR A 106 33.54 -8.89 2.41
C TYR A 106 34.43 -10.09 2.72
N ARG A 107 33.86 -11.20 3.19
CA ARG A 107 34.60 -12.44 3.38
C ARG A 107 35.25 -12.91 2.07
N MET A 108 34.49 -12.93 0.98
CA MET A 108 35.02 -13.32 -0.33
C MET A 108 36.13 -12.40 -0.82
N ILE A 109 36.00 -11.09 -0.65
CA ILE A 109 37.05 -10.13 -1.00
C ILE A 109 38.32 -10.42 -0.21
N GLN A 110 38.21 -10.66 1.10
CA GLN A 110 39.37 -10.90 1.95
C GLN A 110 40.04 -12.24 1.65
N GLU A 111 39.26 -13.31 1.42
CA GLU A 111 39.78 -14.65 1.13
C GLU A 111 40.42 -14.76 -0.25
N ASN A 112 39.94 -13.98 -1.23
CA ASN A 112 40.36 -14.07 -2.63
C ASN A 112 41.16 -12.84 -3.09
N ASN A 113 41.74 -12.06 -2.18
CA ASN A 113 42.53 -10.86 -2.47
C ASN A 113 41.82 -9.90 -3.47
N GLY A 114 40.56 -9.60 -3.21
CA GLY A 114 39.76 -8.70 -4.05
C GLY A 114 39.12 -9.34 -5.27
N HIS A 115 39.37 -10.62 -5.57
CA HIS A 115 38.74 -11.31 -6.69
C HIS A 115 37.41 -11.97 -6.31
N VAL A 116 36.33 -11.59 -6.98
CA VAL A 116 35.01 -12.20 -6.77
C VAL A 116 34.41 -12.63 -8.10
N THR A 117 34.08 -13.90 -8.26
CA THR A 117 33.40 -14.41 -9.45
C THR A 117 31.88 -14.38 -9.25
N LEU A 118 31.13 -14.14 -10.33
CA LEU A 118 29.67 -14.18 -10.29
C LEU A 118 29.15 -15.53 -9.78
N LEU A 119 29.73 -16.63 -10.28
CA LEU A 119 29.33 -17.97 -9.89
C LEU A 119 29.65 -18.26 -8.41
N GLY A 120 30.87 -17.93 -7.96
CA GLY A 120 31.27 -18.13 -6.57
C GLY A 120 30.38 -17.35 -5.60
N PHE A 121 30.07 -16.10 -5.93
CA PHE A 121 29.18 -15.28 -5.12
C PHE A 121 27.75 -15.81 -5.11
N ALA A 122 27.21 -16.22 -6.26
CA ALA A 122 25.87 -16.81 -6.35
C ALA A 122 25.74 -18.10 -5.51
N MET A 123 26.76 -18.97 -5.56
CA MET A 123 26.79 -20.20 -4.76
C MET A 123 26.86 -19.90 -3.26
N GLN A 124 27.74 -18.99 -2.83
CA GLN A 124 27.97 -18.75 -1.40
C GLN A 124 26.84 -17.95 -0.75
N SER A 125 26.22 -17.03 -1.50
CA SER A 125 25.05 -16.26 -1.06
C SER A 125 23.72 -16.98 -1.28
N HIS A 126 23.73 -18.16 -1.92
CA HIS A 126 22.52 -18.90 -2.34
C HIS A 126 21.54 -18.06 -3.17
N LEU A 127 22.08 -17.14 -3.99
CA LEU A 127 21.29 -16.24 -4.82
C LEU A 127 21.21 -16.75 -6.26
N PRO A 128 20.07 -16.54 -6.95
CA PRO A 128 20.00 -16.72 -8.38
C PRO A 128 21.05 -15.85 -9.10
N ALA A 129 21.66 -16.40 -10.15
CA ALA A 129 22.67 -15.71 -10.96
C ALA A 129 22.31 -14.26 -11.37
N PRO A 130 21.07 -13.92 -11.82
CA PRO A 130 20.74 -12.53 -12.17
C PRO A 130 20.76 -11.58 -10.95
N VAL A 131 20.34 -12.05 -9.78
CA VAL A 131 20.33 -11.25 -8.53
C VAL A 131 21.75 -11.04 -8.03
N ALA A 132 22.57 -12.10 -8.06
CA ALA A 132 23.99 -12.04 -7.72
C ALA A 132 24.75 -11.05 -8.63
N ARG A 133 24.46 -11.08 -9.94
CA ARG A 133 25.05 -10.16 -10.91
C ARG A 133 24.71 -8.71 -10.59
N GLN A 134 23.42 -8.43 -10.40
CA GLN A 134 22.96 -7.09 -10.07
C GLN A 134 23.65 -6.55 -8.79
N TYR A 135 23.77 -7.38 -7.76
CA TYR A 135 24.46 -6.96 -6.53
C TYR A 135 25.93 -6.63 -6.79
N LEU A 136 26.66 -7.50 -7.49
CA LEU A 136 28.07 -7.27 -7.79
C LEU A 136 28.29 -6.06 -8.71
N ASP A 137 27.41 -5.83 -9.68
CA ASP A 137 27.43 -4.64 -10.54
C ASP A 137 27.28 -3.36 -9.71
N GLU A 138 26.37 -3.34 -8.74
CA GLU A 138 26.20 -2.19 -7.84
C GLU A 138 27.42 -1.99 -6.93
N GLN A 139 27.96 -3.06 -6.35
CA GLN A 139 29.20 -2.96 -5.56
C GLN A 139 30.40 -2.52 -6.41
N ALA A 140 30.48 -2.97 -7.67
CA ALA A 140 31.53 -2.57 -8.59
C ALA A 140 31.47 -1.06 -8.89
N LYS A 141 30.27 -0.47 -9.02
CA LYS A 141 30.11 0.99 -9.16
C LYS A 141 30.53 1.73 -7.90
N VAL A 142 30.17 1.21 -6.71
CA VAL A 142 30.49 1.85 -5.43
C VAL A 142 31.99 1.84 -5.14
N PHE A 143 32.66 0.72 -5.43
CA PHE A 143 34.07 0.51 -5.15
C PHE A 143 35.00 0.69 -6.36
N ASN A 144 34.48 1.17 -7.49
CA ASN A 144 35.22 1.29 -8.75
C ASN A 144 35.96 0.00 -9.17
N ALA A 145 35.30 -1.14 -9.01
CA ALA A 145 35.89 -2.44 -9.32
C ALA A 145 36.03 -2.64 -10.83
N ASN A 146 37.12 -3.29 -11.23
CA ASN A 146 37.33 -3.69 -12.62
C ASN A 146 36.59 -5.00 -12.91
N TYR A 147 35.89 -5.08 -14.05
CA TYR A 147 35.26 -6.32 -14.50
C TYR A 147 36.09 -6.98 -15.61
N LYS A 148 36.21 -8.30 -15.57
CA LYS A 148 36.79 -9.11 -16.64
C LYS A 148 35.83 -10.23 -16.99
N ILE A 149 35.60 -10.37 -18.29
CA ILE A 149 34.84 -11.48 -18.87
C ILE A 149 35.88 -12.50 -19.36
N SER A 150 35.79 -13.74 -18.89
CA SER A 150 36.66 -14.82 -19.37
C SER A 150 36.26 -15.26 -20.78
N GLU A 151 37.16 -15.95 -21.48
CA GLU A 151 36.90 -16.51 -22.82
C GLU A 151 35.73 -17.51 -22.82
N GLU A 152 35.43 -18.10 -21.66
CA GLU A 152 34.31 -19.02 -21.42
C GLU A 152 32.99 -18.28 -21.07
N GLY A 153 33.00 -16.95 -21.07
CA GLY A 153 31.84 -16.12 -20.72
C GLY A 153 31.60 -15.93 -19.21
N GLY A 154 32.57 -16.32 -18.38
CA GLY A 154 32.52 -16.13 -16.92
C GLY A 154 32.79 -14.68 -16.53
N ILE A 155 31.99 -14.12 -15.62
CA ILE A 155 32.17 -12.75 -15.13
C ILE A 155 32.94 -12.76 -13.82
N SER A 156 34.04 -12.02 -13.76
CA SER A 156 34.87 -11.81 -12.58
C SER A 156 35.01 -10.32 -12.28
N TYR A 157 34.94 -9.97 -11.00
CA TYR A 157 35.12 -8.62 -10.48
C TYR A 157 36.41 -8.59 -9.68
N HIS A 158 37.19 -7.52 -9.85
CA HIS A 158 38.38 -7.25 -9.08
C HIS A 158 38.21 -5.94 -8.32
N PHE A 159 38.20 -6.05 -7.00
CA PHE A 159 38.12 -4.95 -6.06
C PHE A 159 39.52 -4.65 -5.54
N ASP A 160 40.00 -3.43 -5.76
CA ASP A 160 41.28 -2.98 -5.21
C ASP A 160 41.13 -2.81 -3.68
N LEU A 161 42.02 -3.45 -2.91
CA LEU A 161 42.04 -3.47 -1.45
C LEU A 161 43.04 -2.46 -0.86
#